data_AF-A0AAV0LM97-F1
#
_entry.id   AF-A0AAV0LM97-F1
#
_cell.length_a   1.000
_cell.length_b   1.000
_cell.length_c   1.000
_cell.angle_alpha   90.00
_cell.angle_beta   90.00
_cell.angle_gamma   90.00
#
_symmetry.space_group_name_H-M   'P 1'
#
loop_
_entity.id
_entity.type
_entity.pdbx_description
1 polymer ?
#
loop_
_entity_poly.entity_id
_entity_poly.type
_entity_poly.pdbx_seq_one_letter_code
_entity_poly.pdbx_strand_id
1 'polypeptide(L)'
;MNAGIQGATFTVVNRCQSTIWPGILANAGSQPLDSTGFELPSGGTRTFQAPPSWSGRFWGRTGCQFDPSTNQGTCLTGDCGSNQIECNGQNAKPPATLAEFTVAPAGGQDYCSGEFGSPDTCKPSRYSEMFKSACPRAYSYAYDDASSTFTCSGADYMITFCPSSTR
;
A
#
# COMPACT_ATOMS: atom_id res chain seq x y z
N MET A 1 26.21 -21.67 10.90
CA MET A 1 25.40 -21.66 9.67
C MET A 1 24.66 -20.33 9.67
N ASN A 2 25.05 -19.38 8.81
CA ASN A 2 24.41 -18.06 8.76
C ASN A 2 23.00 -18.21 8.16
N ALA A 3 21.97 -18.02 8.98
CA ALA A 3 20.62 -17.82 8.49
C ALA A 3 20.61 -16.50 7.70
N GLY A 4 20.69 -16.58 6.37
CA GLY A 4 20.56 -15.41 5.51
C GLY A 4 19.23 -14.74 5.81
N ILE A 5 19.24 -13.43 6.07
CA ILE A 5 18.02 -12.65 6.25
C ILE A 5 17.26 -12.75 4.93
N GLN A 6 16.11 -13.42 4.94
CA GLN A 6 15.32 -13.63 3.73
C GLN A 6 14.49 -12.37 3.46
N GLY A 7 14.51 -11.91 2.21
CA GLY A 7 13.58 -10.89 1.73
C GLY A 7 12.15 -11.41 1.71
N ALA A 8 11.22 -10.63 1.19
CA ALA A 8 9.83 -11.04 1.01
C ALA A 8 9.42 -10.95 -0.45
N THR A 9 8.67 -11.95 -0.92
CA THR A 9 8.00 -11.89 -2.21
C THR A 9 6.63 -11.23 -2.04
N PHE A 10 6.35 -10.21 -2.83
CA PHE A 10 5.02 -9.62 -2.94
C PHE A 10 4.38 -10.02 -4.26
N THR A 11 3.23 -10.67 -4.21
CA THR A 11 2.41 -11.00 -5.38
C THR A 11 1.19 -10.11 -5.41
N VAL A 12 1.13 -9.21 -6.39
CA VAL A 12 0.01 -8.28 -6.60
C VAL A 12 -0.97 -8.88 -7.60
N VAL A 13 -2.23 -9.04 -7.21
CA VAL A 13 -3.29 -9.69 -7.98
C VAL A 13 -4.45 -8.72 -8.18
N ASN A 14 -4.89 -8.55 -9.43
CA ASN A 14 -6.11 -7.82 -9.75
C ASN A 14 -7.28 -8.79 -9.95
N ARG A 15 -8.21 -8.85 -8.99
CA ARG A 15 -9.48 -9.57 -9.14
C ARG A 15 -10.66 -8.64 -9.46
N CYS A 16 -10.40 -7.36 -9.70
CA CYS A 16 -11.42 -6.43 -10.15
C CYS A 16 -11.83 -6.75 -11.59
N GLN A 17 -13.04 -6.34 -11.99
CA GLN A 17 -13.53 -6.49 -13.37
C GLN A 17 -12.90 -5.48 -14.35
N SER A 18 -12.18 -4.49 -13.84
CA SER A 18 -11.50 -3.45 -14.62
C SER A 18 -9.98 -3.50 -14.41
N THR A 19 -9.23 -2.90 -15.33
CA THR A 19 -7.81 -2.61 -15.14
C THR A 19 -7.62 -1.67 -13.95
N ILE A 20 -6.55 -1.93 -13.20
CA ILE A 20 -6.04 -1.03 -12.15
C ILE A 20 -4.59 -0.68 -12.46
N TRP A 21 -4.10 0.40 -11.88
CA TRP A 21 -2.69 0.78 -11.99
C TRP A 21 -2.09 0.84 -10.59
N PRO A 22 -1.54 -0.25 -10.04
CA PRO A 22 -0.97 -0.19 -8.71
C PRO A 22 0.19 0.80 -8.66
N GLY A 23 0.35 1.46 -7.53
CA GLY A 23 1.50 2.29 -7.19
C GLY A 23 2.27 1.67 -6.03
N ILE A 24 3.58 1.92 -6.01
CA ILE A 24 4.51 1.40 -5.01
C ILE A 24 5.39 2.55 -4.54
N LEU A 25 5.53 2.68 -3.21
CA LEU A 25 6.44 3.63 -2.59
C LEU A 25 7.24 2.92 -1.50
N ALA A 26 8.56 2.84 -1.69
CA ALA A 26 9.49 2.47 -0.62
C ALA A 26 9.64 3.65 0.36
N ASN A 27 9.66 3.35 1.65
CA ASN A 27 9.91 4.35 2.69
C ASN A 27 11.39 4.76 2.71
N ALA A 28 11.69 5.91 3.33
CA ALA A 28 13.05 6.40 3.46
C ALA A 28 13.97 5.32 4.09
N GLY A 29 15.15 5.12 3.48
CA GLY A 29 16.11 4.08 3.89
C GLY A 29 15.84 2.69 3.31
N SER A 30 14.69 2.46 2.65
CA SER A 30 14.43 1.23 1.89
C SER A 30 14.81 1.41 0.42
N GLN A 31 15.30 0.34 -0.20
CA GLN A 31 15.57 0.33 -1.64
C GLN A 31 14.25 0.35 -2.43
N PRO A 32 14.17 1.08 -3.56
CA PRO A 32 13.06 0.95 -4.49
C PRO A 32 12.94 -0.48 -5.03
N LEU A 33 11.71 -0.90 -5.32
CA LEU A 33 11.47 -2.14 -6.07
C LEU A 33 11.69 -1.89 -7.58
N ASP A 34 11.56 -2.93 -8.42
CA ASP A 34 11.76 -2.87 -9.87
C ASP A 34 10.76 -1.93 -10.60
N SER A 35 9.70 -1.49 -9.92
CA SER A 35 8.75 -0.49 -10.40
C SER A 35 8.14 0.28 -9.23
N THR A 36 7.76 1.53 -9.48
CA THR A 36 6.98 2.40 -8.60
C THR A 36 5.52 2.54 -9.05
N GLY A 37 5.16 2.03 -10.23
CA GLY A 37 3.79 1.97 -10.69
C GLY A 37 3.66 1.25 -12.03
N PHE A 38 2.58 0.50 -12.21
CA PHE A 38 2.39 -0.35 -13.39
C PHE A 38 0.92 -0.55 -13.72
N GLU A 39 0.62 -0.95 -14.95
CA GLU A 39 -0.72 -1.37 -15.37
C GLU A 39 -0.95 -2.85 -15.04
N LEU A 40 -2.11 -3.17 -14.48
CA LEU A 40 -2.50 -4.53 -14.16
C LEU A 40 -3.93 -4.82 -14.64
N PRO A 41 -4.09 -5.49 -15.80
CA PRO A 41 -5.40 -5.87 -16.33
C PRO A 41 -6.20 -6.78 -15.38
N SER A 42 -7.50 -6.90 -15.61
CA SER A 42 -8.38 -7.82 -14.86
C SER A 42 -7.83 -9.26 -14.94
N GLY A 43 -7.76 -9.94 -13.78
CA GLY A 43 -7.17 -11.27 -13.65
C GLY A 43 -5.63 -11.29 -13.68
N GLY A 44 -4.99 -10.15 -13.91
CA GLY A 44 -3.54 -10.02 -13.98
C GLY A 44 -2.85 -10.22 -12.63
N THR A 45 -1.60 -10.65 -12.69
CA THR A 45 -0.71 -10.80 -11.51
C THR A 45 0.68 -10.28 -11.84
N ARG A 46 1.33 -9.62 -10.86
CA ARG A 46 2.74 -9.22 -10.94
C ARG A 46 3.44 -9.47 -9.61
N THR A 47 4.70 -9.91 -9.66
CA THR A 47 5.49 -10.27 -8.48
C THR A 47 6.69 -9.34 -8.31
N PHE A 48 7.00 -9.02 -7.06
CA PHE A 48 8.11 -8.17 -6.64
C PHE A 48 8.95 -8.88 -5.59
N GLN A 49 10.27 -8.72 -5.66
CA GLN A 49 11.20 -9.21 -4.65
C GLN A 49 11.66 -8.03 -3.80
N ALA A 50 11.26 -8.01 -2.54
CA ALA A 50 11.70 -6.99 -1.60
C ALA A 50 12.93 -7.47 -0.83
N PRO A 51 13.96 -6.63 -0.67
CA PRO A 51 15.12 -6.98 0.13
C PRO A 51 14.73 -7.12 1.62
N PRO A 52 15.57 -7.76 2.43
CA PRO A 52 15.43 -7.72 3.88
C PRO A 52 15.31 -6.30 4.42
N SER A 53 14.52 -6.13 5.49
CA SER A 53 14.28 -4.83 6.13
C SER A 53 13.58 -3.79 5.25
N TRP A 54 12.99 -4.21 4.12
CA TRP A 54 12.23 -3.31 3.27
C TRP A 54 10.97 -2.82 3.99
N SER A 55 10.70 -1.52 3.89
CA SER A 55 9.47 -0.90 4.35
C SER A 55 8.89 -0.06 3.23
N GLY A 56 7.58 -0.11 3.06
CA GLY A 56 6.91 0.62 1.99
C GLY A 56 5.42 0.32 1.92
N ARG A 57 4.81 0.80 0.86
CA ARG A 57 3.37 0.71 0.66
C ARG A 57 3.01 0.44 -0.78
N PHE A 58 1.88 -0.24 -0.96
CA PHE A 58 1.21 -0.46 -2.23
C PHE A 58 -0.18 0.16 -2.19
N TRP A 59 -0.68 0.65 -3.31
CA TRP A 59 -2.06 1.13 -3.45
C TRP A 59 -2.59 0.90 -4.86
N GLY A 60 -3.90 1.00 -5.03
CA GLY A 60 -4.55 0.88 -6.33
C GLY A 60 -4.94 2.24 -6.91
N ARG A 61 -4.62 2.48 -8.18
CA ARG A 61 -5.19 3.60 -8.96
C ARG A 61 -6.27 3.11 -9.89
N THR A 62 -7.33 3.90 -10.04
CA THR A 62 -8.47 3.56 -10.90
C THR A 62 -8.85 4.72 -11.82
N GLY A 63 -9.48 4.40 -12.95
CA GLY A 63 -9.92 5.39 -13.95
C GLY A 63 -8.75 6.16 -14.59
N CYS A 64 -7.58 5.51 -14.74
CA CYS A 64 -6.42 6.17 -15.31
C CYS A 64 -6.55 6.33 -16.82
N GLN A 65 -6.09 7.47 -17.33
CA GLN A 65 -6.02 7.77 -18.75
C GLN A 65 -4.61 8.25 -19.08
N PHE A 66 -3.85 7.42 -19.77
CA PHE A 66 -2.51 7.74 -20.26
C PHE A 66 -2.54 7.90 -21.78
N ASP A 67 -2.02 9.02 -22.25
CA ASP A 67 -1.86 9.30 -23.67
C ASP A 67 -0.82 8.34 -24.28
N PRO A 68 -1.16 7.53 -25.30
CA PRO A 68 -0.23 6.55 -25.86
C PRO A 68 0.98 7.14 -26.59
N SER A 69 0.92 8.41 -26.98
CA SER A 69 2.00 9.11 -27.70
C SER A 69 3.02 9.75 -26.76
N THR A 70 2.56 10.20 -25.59
CA THR A 70 3.42 10.90 -24.61
C THR A 70 3.67 10.09 -23.33
N ASN A 71 2.92 9.00 -23.11
CA ASN A 71 2.86 8.24 -21.86
C ASN A 71 2.50 9.10 -20.63
N GLN A 72 1.84 10.23 -20.85
CA GLN A 72 1.42 11.16 -19.80
C GLN A 72 -0.05 10.98 -19.47
N GLY A 73 -0.42 11.16 -18.20
CA GLY A 73 -1.78 10.89 -17.77
C GLY A 73 -2.00 11.00 -16.27
N THR A 74 -3.26 10.85 -15.88
CA THR A 74 -3.72 10.95 -14.49
C THR A 74 -4.76 9.88 -14.18
N CYS A 75 -5.01 9.66 -12.89
CA CYS A 75 -6.02 8.74 -12.40
C CYS A 75 -7.12 9.46 -11.58
N LEU A 76 -8.31 8.87 -11.53
CA LEU A 76 -9.43 9.42 -10.75
C LEU A 76 -9.24 9.21 -9.25
N THR A 77 -8.72 8.05 -8.85
CA THR A 77 -8.45 7.71 -7.45
C THR A 77 -7.01 7.24 -7.27
N GLY A 78 -6.39 7.56 -6.13
CA GLY A 78 -5.04 7.13 -5.79
C GLY A 78 -3.93 7.69 -6.69
N ASP A 79 -4.22 8.69 -7.53
CA ASP A 79 -3.25 9.34 -8.40
C ASP A 79 -2.00 9.78 -7.62
N CYS A 80 -0.82 9.53 -8.15
CA CYS A 80 0.44 9.91 -7.49
C CYS A 80 1.03 11.22 -8.02
N GLY A 81 0.39 11.86 -9.00
CA GLY A 81 0.79 13.17 -9.52
C GLY A 81 2.11 13.18 -10.29
N SER A 82 2.67 12.03 -10.63
CA SER A 82 3.89 11.93 -11.47
C SER A 82 3.64 12.24 -12.94
N ASN A 83 2.37 12.34 -13.35
CA ASN A 83 1.93 12.43 -14.75
C ASN A 83 2.39 11.22 -15.59
N GLN A 84 2.62 10.07 -14.96
CA GLN A 84 3.13 8.84 -15.59
C GLN A 84 2.54 7.60 -14.93
N ILE A 85 2.66 6.44 -15.58
CA ILE A 85 2.33 5.15 -14.94
C ILE A 85 3.25 4.92 -13.74
N GLU A 86 4.55 5.20 -13.86
CA GLU A 86 5.49 5.16 -12.73
C GLU A 86 5.22 6.32 -11.76
N CYS A 87 5.25 6.06 -10.45
CA CYS A 87 5.00 7.08 -9.44
C CYS A 87 6.25 7.83 -8.99
N ASN A 88 7.45 7.37 -9.35
CA ASN A 88 8.70 8.11 -9.18
C ASN A 88 8.93 8.64 -7.76
N GLY A 89 8.62 7.82 -6.75
CA GLY A 89 8.77 8.18 -5.33
C GLY A 89 7.66 9.07 -4.77
N GLN A 90 6.62 9.39 -5.55
CA GLN A 90 5.45 10.12 -5.07
C GLN A 90 4.45 9.19 -4.38
N ASN A 91 3.77 9.72 -3.35
CA ASN A 91 2.73 9.00 -2.63
C ASN A 91 1.36 9.18 -3.29
N ALA A 92 0.40 8.31 -2.95
CA ALA A 92 -0.98 8.41 -3.40
C ALA A 92 -1.66 9.68 -2.88
N LYS A 93 -2.35 10.42 -3.75
CA LYS A 93 -3.29 11.47 -3.35
C LYS A 93 -4.57 10.82 -2.79
N PRO A 94 -5.03 11.21 -1.59
CA PRO A 94 -6.28 10.71 -1.03
C PRO A 94 -7.51 11.05 -1.90
N PRO A 95 -8.56 10.20 -1.91
CA PRO A 95 -8.68 8.95 -1.17
C PRO A 95 -7.93 7.78 -1.85
N ALA A 96 -7.23 6.98 -1.04
CA ALA A 96 -6.53 5.78 -1.48
C ALA A 96 -6.50 4.74 -0.35
N THR A 97 -6.78 3.48 -0.66
CA THR A 97 -6.51 2.36 0.25
C THR A 97 -5.04 1.98 0.12
N LEU A 98 -4.33 1.98 1.24
CA LEU A 98 -2.92 1.62 1.31
C LEU A 98 -2.77 0.24 1.96
N ALA A 99 -1.85 -0.57 1.42
CA ALA A 99 -1.32 -1.76 2.07
C ALA A 99 0.13 -1.46 2.45
N GLU A 100 0.41 -1.38 3.75
CA GLU A 100 1.70 -0.94 4.28
C GLU A 100 2.43 -2.13 4.92
N PHE A 101 3.75 -2.20 4.66
CA PHE A 101 4.57 -3.33 5.06
C PHE A 101 5.88 -2.86 5.67
N THR A 102 6.36 -3.61 6.65
CA THR A 102 7.72 -3.52 7.17
C THR A 102 8.26 -4.93 7.34
N VAL A 103 9.29 -5.29 6.58
CA VAL A 103 9.88 -6.63 6.48
C VAL A 103 11.10 -6.74 7.41
N ALA A 104 10.95 -6.42 8.71
CA ALA A 104 11.84 -6.63 9.88
C ALA A 104 11.15 -5.96 11.12
N PRO A 105 11.69 -5.94 12.37
CA PRO A 105 10.86 -5.65 13.54
C PRO A 105 10.22 -4.25 13.45
N ALA A 106 8.91 -4.25 13.73
CA ALA A 106 7.99 -3.14 13.50
C ALA A 106 8.39 -1.86 14.24
N GLY A 107 8.20 -0.71 13.58
CA GLY A 107 8.42 0.60 14.19
C GLY A 107 7.92 1.80 13.37
N GLY A 108 7.03 1.60 12.40
CA GLY A 108 6.39 2.71 11.70
C GLY A 108 5.29 3.34 12.55
N GLN A 109 5.37 4.64 12.82
CA GLN A 109 4.28 5.44 13.38
C GLN A 109 3.49 6.06 12.23
N ASP A 110 2.23 5.66 12.08
CA ASP A 110 1.25 6.42 11.32
C ASP A 110 0.91 7.66 12.16
N TYR A 111 1.22 8.86 11.69
CA TYR A 111 1.42 9.98 12.61
C TYR A 111 0.17 10.83 12.83
N CYS A 112 -0.22 10.94 14.09
CA CYS A 112 -0.68 12.21 14.67
C CYS A 112 0.54 12.92 15.27
N SER A 113 0.55 14.25 15.31
CA SER A 113 1.72 15.04 15.71
C SER A 113 1.36 16.20 16.63
N GLY A 114 2.37 16.79 17.26
CA GLY A 114 2.19 17.90 18.21
C GLY A 114 1.36 17.48 19.42
N GLU A 115 0.37 18.29 19.78
CA GLU A 115 -0.54 18.02 20.92
C GLU A 115 -1.35 16.72 20.74
N PHE A 116 -1.51 16.26 19.51
CA PHE A 116 -2.18 14.99 19.17
C PHE A 116 -1.19 13.82 19.02
N GLY A 117 0.07 13.95 19.45
CA GLY A 117 1.10 12.93 19.26
C GLY A 117 1.05 11.72 20.21
N SER A 118 -0.06 11.49 20.92
CA SER A 118 -0.23 10.33 21.80
C SER A 118 -1.56 9.62 21.55
N PRO A 119 -1.68 8.32 21.92
CA PRO A 119 -2.96 7.61 21.85
C PRO A 119 -4.09 8.27 22.65
N ASP A 120 -3.73 8.97 23.73
CA ASP A 120 -4.71 9.65 24.59
C ASP A 120 -5.28 10.89 23.94
N THR A 121 -4.48 11.61 23.16
CA THR A 121 -4.89 12.87 22.53
C THR A 121 -5.34 12.69 21.09
N CYS A 122 -4.82 11.72 20.35
CA CYS A 122 -5.31 11.42 19.01
C CYS A 122 -6.50 10.46 19.03
N LYS A 123 -7.70 11.05 19.00
CA LYS A 123 -8.95 10.31 18.94
C LYS A 123 -9.32 9.97 17.50
N PRO A 124 -10.02 8.84 17.28
CA PRO A 124 -10.59 8.54 15.98
C PRO A 124 -11.53 9.66 15.54
N SER A 125 -11.50 9.96 14.25
CA SER A 125 -12.46 10.85 13.61
C SER A 125 -13.69 10.07 13.11
N ARG A 126 -14.77 10.78 12.80
CA ARG A 126 -15.95 10.19 12.13
C ARG A 126 -15.57 9.45 10.82
N TYR A 127 -14.52 9.90 10.13
CA TYR A 127 -14.03 9.24 8.91
C TYR A 127 -13.32 7.91 9.22
N SER A 128 -12.47 7.86 10.25
CA SER A 128 -11.77 6.62 10.63
C SER A 128 -12.76 5.59 11.18
N GLU A 129 -13.77 6.00 11.96
CA GLU A 129 -14.82 5.11 12.45
C GLU A 129 -15.63 4.50 11.30
N MET A 130 -16.00 5.30 10.29
CA MET A 130 -16.68 4.81 9.10
C MET A 130 -15.82 3.79 8.33
N PHE A 131 -14.52 4.06 8.19
CA PHE A 131 -13.60 3.15 7.52
C PHE A 131 -13.42 1.83 8.28
N LYS A 132 -13.27 1.90 9.61
CA LYS A 132 -13.15 0.73 10.48
C LYS A 132 -14.42 -0.13 10.47
N SER A 133 -15.59 0.50 10.44
CA SER A 133 -16.86 -0.21 10.31
C SER A 133 -16.97 -0.98 8.99
N ALA A 134 -16.50 -0.38 7.88
CA ALA A 134 -16.50 -1.03 6.56
C ALA A 134 -15.45 -2.15 6.45
N CYS A 135 -14.28 -1.96 7.07
CA CYS A 135 -13.14 -2.88 7.03
C CYS A 135 -12.59 -3.12 8.45
N PRO A 136 -13.21 -3.98 9.28
CA PRO A 136 -12.83 -4.14 10.70
C PRO A 136 -11.40 -4.63 10.95
N ARG A 137 -10.77 -5.22 9.94
CA ARG A 137 -9.38 -5.71 9.99
C ARG A 137 -8.36 -4.73 9.41
N ALA A 138 -8.81 -3.59 8.91
CA ALA A 138 -7.94 -2.57 8.36
C ALA A 138 -7.62 -1.52 9.42
N TYR A 139 -6.38 -1.06 9.40
CA TYR A 139 -5.92 0.05 10.22
C TYR A 139 -6.55 1.35 9.72
N SER A 140 -7.22 2.09 10.61
CA SER A 140 -8.08 3.22 10.26
C SER A 140 -7.59 4.58 10.75
N TYR A 141 -6.71 4.64 11.76
CA TYR A 141 -6.07 5.86 12.26
C TYR A 141 -4.78 5.54 13.04
N ALA A 142 -3.94 6.55 13.27
CA ALA A 142 -2.61 6.50 13.89
C ALA A 142 -2.41 5.72 15.21
N TYR A 143 -3.49 5.44 15.95
CA TYR A 143 -3.41 4.61 17.16
C TYR A 143 -4.54 3.57 17.19
N ASP A 144 -4.95 3.11 16.02
CA ASP A 144 -5.93 2.03 15.88
C ASP A 144 -5.41 0.73 16.52
N ASP A 145 -6.34 -0.13 16.87
CA ASP A 145 -6.07 -1.27 17.73
C ASP A 145 -5.15 -2.32 17.06
N ALA A 146 -4.45 -3.08 17.90
CA ALA A 146 -3.46 -4.06 17.46
C ALA A 146 -4.06 -5.23 16.64
N SER A 147 -5.38 -5.43 16.59
CA SER A 147 -5.99 -6.45 15.71
C SER A 147 -5.89 -6.09 14.22
N SER A 148 -5.52 -4.86 13.91
CA SER A 148 -5.35 -4.34 12.55
C SER A 148 -3.90 -4.33 12.06
N THR A 149 -2.95 -4.73 12.91
CA THR A 149 -1.55 -4.95 12.54
C THR A 149 -1.24 -6.44 12.58
N PHE A 150 -0.73 -6.98 11.47
CA PHE A 150 -0.40 -8.41 11.35
C PHE A 150 1.11 -8.58 11.37
N THR A 151 1.63 -9.38 12.30
CA THR A 151 3.06 -9.73 12.36
C THR A 151 3.24 -11.17 11.91
N CYS A 152 4.04 -11.38 10.87
CA CYS A 152 4.40 -12.69 10.34
C CYS A 152 5.93 -12.86 10.34
N SER A 153 6.42 -14.11 10.43
CA SER A 153 7.84 -14.43 10.34
C SER A 153 8.13 -15.22 9.07
N GLY A 154 9.14 -14.80 8.29
CA GLY A 154 9.56 -15.49 7.06
C GLY A 154 8.44 -15.66 6.04
N ALA A 155 7.64 -14.61 5.82
CA ALA A 155 6.44 -14.68 5.01
C ALA A 155 6.60 -13.99 3.65
N ASP A 156 5.99 -14.59 2.64
CA ASP A 156 5.61 -13.94 1.39
C ASP A 156 4.19 -13.38 1.52
N TYR A 157 3.88 -12.36 0.72
CA TYR A 157 2.63 -11.62 0.81
C TYR A 157 1.89 -11.61 -0.53
N MET A 158 0.56 -11.77 -0.48
CA MET A 158 -0.32 -11.62 -1.64
C MET A 158 -1.24 -10.42 -1.44
N ILE A 159 -1.09 -9.39 -2.27
CA ILE A 159 -1.90 -8.18 -2.28
C ILE A 159 -2.99 -8.37 -3.32
N THR A 160 -4.24 -8.56 -2.87
CA THR A 160 -5.38 -8.78 -3.77
C THR A 160 -6.27 -7.55 -3.83
N PHE A 161 -6.39 -6.96 -5.02
CA PHE A 161 -7.39 -5.93 -5.30
C PHE A 161 -8.73 -6.58 -5.65
N CYS A 162 -9.82 -6.03 -5.10
CA CYS A 162 -11.16 -6.60 -5.14
C CYS A 162 -11.20 -8.07 -4.64
N PRO A 163 -10.76 -8.35 -3.39
CA PRO A 163 -10.83 -9.69 -2.85
C PRO A 163 -12.29 -10.13 -2.75
N SER A 164 -12.56 -11.40 -3.05
CA SER A 164 -13.89 -11.99 -2.87
C SER A 164 -14.30 -11.87 -1.40
N SER A 165 -15.49 -11.33 -1.14
CA SER A 165 -16.09 -11.30 0.19
C SER A 165 -16.54 -12.71 0.58
N THR A 166 -15.63 -13.56 1.05
CA THR A 166 -16.03 -14.67 1.92
C THR A 166 -16.38 -14.07 3.27
N ARG A 167 -17.69 -13.90 3.51
CA ARG A 167 -18.24 -13.75 4.86
C ARG A 167 -17.89 -14.96 5.71
#